data_AF-A0A9P6E5X8-F1
#
_entry.id   AF-A0A9P6E5X8-F1
#
_cell.length_a   1.000
_cell.length_b   1.000
_cell.length_c   1.000
_cell.angle_alpha   90.00
_cell.angle_beta   90.00
_cell.angle_gamma   90.00
#
_symmetry.space_group_name_H-M   'P 1'
#
loop_
_entity.id
_entity.type
_entity.pdbx_description
1 polymer ?
#
loop_
_entity_poly.entity_id
_entity_poly.type
_entity_poly.pdbx_seq_one_letter_code
_entity_poly.pdbx_strand_id
1 'polypeptide(L)'
;MASTSSSSAPSLQDQEASLVKLGEKYRDENNAEGLSDVITRSRAFMSSTAKAKTAKLIRTLLDFFNAIPDSREVQMTTLTDNIAWAKSEKRIFLKHSLETRLVALQLESQQYTPALALIDTLLTELKRLDDKMILTEVHLLESRVYRGIGNMVKAKAALTSSRTAANSIYCPSSLQASLDLQSGILHAEEKEFKTAYSYFFEAFENMSAQGEDGALGALKYMLLCKVMLNLAEDVNSLLTSKLALKYANRRDVESMRAIARAHQNRNLADFEKILKDYEAELSSDPTIRSHISTLYDKLLEQNLLRIVEPYSVVEVSYVADTVGQERQAVESKLSQMILDKILYGVLDQGRGCLIVYDQPEVDNTYGAAIKTLEQVGKVVESLYAKSVRAV
;
A
#
# COMPACT_ATOMS: atom_id res chain seq x y z
N MET A 1 -30.46 -57.43 -16.39
CA MET A 1 -29.03 -57.42 -16.00
C MET A 1 -28.63 -56.00 -15.67
N ALA A 2 -28.68 -55.65 -14.39
CA ALA A 2 -28.21 -54.40 -13.83
C ALA A 2 -26.98 -54.72 -12.99
N SER A 3 -25.80 -54.20 -13.35
CA SER A 3 -24.61 -54.06 -12.49
C SER A 3 -23.37 -53.66 -13.30
N THR A 4 -23.19 -52.37 -13.58
CA THR A 4 -21.88 -51.78 -13.97
C THR A 4 -21.78 -50.33 -13.50
N SER A 5 -22.05 -50.06 -12.21
CA SER A 5 -21.98 -48.70 -11.65
C SER A 5 -21.17 -48.57 -10.35
N SER A 6 -20.32 -49.54 -10.00
CA SER A 6 -19.57 -49.53 -8.75
C SER A 6 -18.03 -49.53 -8.87
N SER A 7 -17.44 -49.57 -10.08
CA SER A 7 -15.99 -49.67 -10.28
C SER A 7 -15.26 -48.37 -10.66
N SER A 8 -15.97 -47.27 -10.97
CA SER A 8 -15.35 -46.03 -11.49
C SER A 8 -14.92 -45.01 -10.42
N ALA A 9 -15.42 -45.12 -9.20
CA ALA A 9 -15.07 -44.19 -8.11
C ALA A 9 -13.60 -44.25 -7.65
N PRO A 10 -12.98 -45.44 -7.43
CA PRO A 10 -11.59 -45.51 -6.99
C PRO A 10 -10.60 -45.10 -8.09
N SER A 11 -10.86 -45.44 -9.37
CA SER A 11 -9.97 -45.06 -10.48
C SER A 11 -9.92 -43.55 -10.72
N LEU A 12 -11.05 -42.84 -10.51
CA LEU A 12 -11.10 -41.39 -10.63
C LEU A 12 -10.33 -40.70 -9.50
N GLN A 13 -10.36 -41.24 -8.28
CA GLN A 13 -9.56 -40.72 -7.16
C GLN A 13 -8.05 -40.96 -7.36
N ASP A 14 -7.67 -42.12 -7.89
CA ASP A 14 -6.26 -42.40 -8.23
C ASP A 14 -5.76 -41.50 -9.37
N GLN A 15 -6.62 -41.17 -10.33
CA GLN A 15 -6.34 -40.20 -11.39
C GLN A 15 -6.23 -38.76 -10.85
N GLU A 16 -7.11 -38.34 -9.93
CA GLU A 16 -6.98 -37.05 -9.23
C GLU A 16 -5.64 -36.97 -8.47
N ALA A 17 -5.29 -38.02 -7.71
CA ALA A 17 -4.06 -38.06 -6.93
C ALA A 17 -2.80 -38.09 -7.80
N SER A 18 -2.84 -38.81 -8.91
CA SER A 18 -1.71 -38.84 -9.87
C SER A 18 -1.53 -37.52 -10.61
N LEU A 19 -2.61 -36.81 -10.94
CA LEU A 19 -2.55 -35.46 -11.49
C LEU A 19 -1.91 -34.47 -10.51
N VAL A 20 -2.27 -34.55 -9.22
CA VAL A 20 -1.64 -33.71 -8.19
C VAL A 20 -0.16 -34.03 -8.05
N LYS A 21 0.22 -35.32 -7.99
CA LYS A 21 1.63 -35.74 -7.92
C LYS A 21 2.43 -35.33 -9.16
N LEU A 22 1.81 -35.34 -10.34
CA LEU A 22 2.45 -34.86 -11.57
C LEU A 22 2.66 -33.34 -11.51
N GLY A 23 1.68 -32.60 -10.97
CA GLY A 23 1.83 -31.17 -10.68
C GLY A 23 2.95 -30.88 -9.67
N GLU A 24 3.06 -31.68 -8.60
CA GLU A 24 4.15 -31.59 -7.62
C GLU A 24 5.51 -31.86 -8.27
N LYS A 25 5.60 -32.85 -9.15
CA LYS A 25 6.84 -33.13 -9.89
C LYS A 25 7.26 -31.96 -10.77
N TYR A 26 6.34 -31.36 -11.53
CA TYR A 26 6.66 -30.20 -12.37
C TYR A 26 7.00 -28.94 -11.57
N ARG A 27 6.41 -28.79 -10.38
CA ARG A 27 6.81 -27.77 -9.41
C ARG A 27 8.26 -27.97 -8.98
N ASP A 28 8.64 -29.19 -8.60
CA ASP A 28 9.99 -29.51 -8.12
C ASP A 28 11.04 -29.39 -9.25
N GLU A 29 10.63 -29.63 -10.50
CA GLU A 29 11.47 -29.45 -11.70
C GLU A 29 11.48 -27.99 -12.23
N ASN A 30 10.77 -27.05 -11.59
CA ASN A 30 10.60 -25.65 -12.01
C ASN A 30 10.09 -25.47 -13.46
N ASN A 31 9.28 -26.41 -13.97
CA ASN A 31 8.79 -26.36 -15.35
C ASN A 31 7.37 -25.76 -15.42
N ALA A 32 7.30 -24.44 -15.63
CA ALA A 32 6.04 -23.71 -15.75
C ALA A 32 5.20 -24.11 -16.97
N GLU A 33 5.83 -24.33 -18.13
CA GLU A 33 5.13 -24.71 -19.36
C GLU A 33 4.52 -26.11 -19.24
N GLY A 34 5.26 -27.07 -18.67
CA GLY A 34 4.78 -28.41 -18.40
C GLY A 34 3.55 -28.42 -17.47
N LEU A 35 3.54 -27.56 -16.45
CA LEU A 35 2.40 -27.42 -15.55
C LEU A 35 1.17 -26.81 -16.26
N SER A 36 1.36 -25.81 -17.14
CA SER A 36 0.30 -25.23 -17.98
C SER A 36 -0.31 -26.29 -18.91
N ASP A 37 0.53 -27.11 -19.51
CA ASP A 37 0.13 -28.21 -20.39
C ASP A 37 -0.68 -29.26 -19.64
N VAL A 38 -0.27 -29.63 -18.42
CA VAL A 38 -1.03 -30.54 -17.56
C VAL A 38 -2.41 -29.98 -17.26
N ILE A 39 -2.52 -28.70 -16.92
CA ILE A 39 -3.82 -28.06 -16.63
C ILE A 39 -4.70 -28.06 -17.89
N THR A 40 -4.13 -27.79 -19.06
CA THR A 40 -4.88 -27.76 -20.32
C THR A 40 -5.34 -29.15 -20.74
N ARG A 41 -4.48 -30.17 -20.65
CA ARG A 41 -4.81 -31.55 -21.01
C ARG A 41 -5.77 -32.20 -20.00
N SER A 42 -5.69 -31.81 -18.73
CA SER A 42 -6.59 -32.31 -17.69
C SER A 42 -8.01 -31.73 -17.77
N ARG A 43 -8.27 -30.71 -18.62
CA ARG A 43 -9.63 -30.17 -18.85
C ARG A 43 -10.64 -31.24 -19.25
N ALA A 44 -10.28 -32.15 -20.15
CA ALA A 44 -11.16 -33.23 -20.61
C ALA A 44 -11.56 -34.18 -19.45
N PHE A 45 -10.63 -34.47 -18.55
CA PHE A 45 -10.89 -35.23 -17.33
C PHE A 45 -11.78 -34.43 -16.37
N MET A 46 -11.46 -33.16 -16.16
CA MET A 46 -12.18 -32.23 -15.29
C MET A 46 -13.63 -31.95 -15.72
N SER A 47 -13.97 -32.09 -17.01
CA SER A 47 -15.35 -32.05 -17.52
C SER A 47 -16.20 -33.23 -17.03
N SER A 48 -15.57 -34.38 -16.75
CA SER A 48 -16.24 -35.60 -16.30
C SER A 48 -16.43 -35.69 -14.77
N THR A 49 -15.71 -34.85 -14.01
CA THR A 49 -15.72 -34.85 -12.54
C THR A 49 -16.73 -33.85 -11.96
N ALA A 50 -17.07 -34.01 -10.68
CA ALA A 50 -17.93 -33.07 -9.95
C ALA A 50 -17.34 -31.65 -9.89
N LYS A 51 -18.18 -30.64 -10.15
CA LYS A 51 -17.78 -29.22 -10.26
C LYS A 51 -16.93 -28.71 -9.10
N ALA A 52 -17.27 -29.06 -7.85
CA ALA A 52 -16.54 -28.64 -6.66
C ALA A 52 -15.14 -29.27 -6.56
N LYS A 53 -15.01 -30.55 -6.92
CA LYS A 53 -13.71 -31.25 -6.95
C LYS A 53 -12.81 -30.68 -8.03
N THR A 54 -13.36 -30.40 -9.21
CA THR A 54 -12.61 -29.72 -10.27
C THR A 54 -12.10 -28.35 -9.83
N ALA A 55 -12.94 -27.55 -9.18
CA ALA A 55 -12.53 -26.23 -8.69
C ALA A 55 -11.38 -26.33 -7.68
N LYS A 56 -11.45 -27.29 -6.76
CA LYS A 56 -10.37 -27.59 -5.82
C LYS A 56 -9.09 -28.02 -6.53
N LEU A 57 -9.18 -28.94 -7.49
CA LEU A 57 -8.03 -29.45 -8.24
C LEU A 57 -7.33 -28.33 -9.04
N ILE A 58 -8.10 -27.50 -9.75
CA ILE A 58 -7.55 -26.36 -10.50
C ILE A 58 -6.87 -25.37 -9.55
N ARG A 59 -7.47 -25.08 -8.39
CA ARG A 59 -6.86 -24.19 -7.40
C ARG A 59 -5.52 -24.74 -6.90
N THR A 60 -5.48 -26.02 -6.53
CA THR A 60 -4.25 -26.69 -6.07
C THR A 60 -3.16 -26.70 -7.15
N LEU A 61 -3.51 -27.03 -8.40
CA LEU A 61 -2.55 -27.00 -9.52
C LEU A 61 -2.05 -25.59 -9.79
N LEU A 62 -2.91 -24.57 -9.67
CA LEU A 62 -2.50 -23.18 -9.84
C LEU A 62 -1.61 -22.68 -8.68
N ASP A 63 -1.82 -23.19 -7.46
CA ASP A 63 -0.99 -22.88 -6.29
C ASP A 63 0.44 -23.40 -6.44
N PHE A 64 0.66 -24.45 -7.24
CA PHE A 64 2.01 -24.93 -7.54
C PHE A 64 2.85 -23.95 -8.37
N PHE A 65 2.23 -23.04 -9.15
CA PHE A 65 2.98 -21.98 -9.82
C PHE A 65 3.61 -20.98 -8.85
N ASN A 66 3.04 -20.79 -7.64
CA ASN A 66 3.59 -19.83 -6.68
C ASN A 66 4.98 -20.21 -6.18
N ALA A 67 5.35 -21.50 -6.27
CA ALA A 67 6.68 -21.99 -5.89
C ALA A 67 7.70 -21.92 -7.03
N ILE A 68 7.27 -21.67 -8.28
CA ILE A 68 8.15 -21.60 -9.45
C ILE A 68 8.57 -20.14 -9.67
N PRO A 69 9.87 -19.81 -9.59
CA PRO A 69 10.34 -18.47 -9.92
C PRO A 69 10.17 -18.17 -11.42
N ASP A 70 9.82 -16.92 -11.75
CA ASP A 70 9.67 -16.38 -13.12
C ASP A 70 8.54 -16.94 -14.00
N SER A 71 7.55 -17.64 -13.43
CA SER A 71 6.43 -18.23 -14.19
C SER A 71 5.25 -17.29 -14.46
N ARG A 72 5.39 -15.97 -14.24
CA ARG A 72 4.24 -15.04 -14.18
C ARG A 72 3.49 -14.91 -15.51
N GLU A 73 4.20 -14.79 -16.62
CA GLU A 73 3.56 -14.65 -17.95
C GLU A 73 2.84 -15.95 -18.38
N VAL A 74 3.47 -17.09 -18.11
CA VAL A 74 2.87 -18.41 -18.35
C VAL A 74 1.62 -18.57 -17.49
N GLN A 75 1.69 -18.23 -16.20
CA GLN A 75 0.56 -18.29 -15.28
C GLN A 75 -0.60 -17.41 -15.73
N MET A 76 -0.33 -16.18 -16.22
CA MET A 76 -1.35 -15.29 -16.78
C MET A 76 -2.02 -15.88 -18.03
N THR A 77 -1.25 -16.47 -18.92
CA THR A 77 -1.77 -17.15 -20.11
C THR A 77 -2.65 -18.34 -19.72
N THR A 78 -2.14 -19.21 -18.84
CA THR A 78 -2.87 -20.37 -18.32
C THR A 78 -4.17 -19.95 -17.62
N LEU A 79 -4.17 -18.87 -16.83
CA LEU A 79 -5.36 -18.32 -16.18
C LEU A 79 -6.39 -17.83 -17.20
N THR A 80 -5.95 -17.10 -18.21
CA THR A 80 -6.83 -16.56 -19.27
C THR A 80 -7.50 -17.70 -20.04
N ASP A 81 -6.74 -18.75 -20.38
CA ASP A 81 -7.27 -19.93 -21.05
C ASP A 81 -8.26 -20.71 -20.17
N ASN A 82 -7.98 -20.82 -18.87
CA ASN A 82 -8.89 -21.49 -17.93
C ASN A 82 -10.16 -20.68 -17.68
N ILE A 83 -10.10 -19.34 -17.72
CA ILE A 83 -11.28 -18.47 -17.65
C ILE A 83 -12.14 -18.66 -18.91
N ALA A 84 -11.54 -18.72 -20.11
CA ALA A 84 -12.25 -18.99 -21.35
C ALA A 84 -12.94 -20.37 -21.31
N TRP A 85 -12.24 -21.40 -20.82
CA TRP A 85 -12.81 -22.72 -20.62
C TRP A 85 -13.96 -22.72 -19.59
N ALA A 86 -13.79 -22.06 -18.44
CA ALA A 86 -14.84 -21.94 -17.43
C ALA A 86 -16.10 -21.22 -17.96
N LYS A 87 -15.94 -20.24 -18.85
CA LYS A 87 -17.04 -19.59 -19.58
C LYS A 87 -17.74 -20.57 -20.52
N SER A 88 -16.99 -21.37 -21.29
CA SER A 88 -17.56 -22.36 -22.21
C SER A 88 -18.37 -23.45 -21.50
N GLU A 89 -17.90 -23.92 -20.34
CA GLU A 89 -18.57 -24.94 -19.53
C GLU A 89 -19.62 -24.38 -18.57
N LYS A 90 -19.88 -23.06 -18.61
CA LYS A 90 -20.84 -22.36 -17.73
C LYS A 90 -20.57 -22.58 -16.23
N ARG A 91 -19.29 -22.63 -15.82
CA ARG A 91 -18.86 -22.77 -14.41
C ARG A 91 -18.59 -21.39 -13.79
N ILE A 92 -19.65 -20.73 -13.32
CA ILE A 92 -19.61 -19.33 -12.86
C ILE A 92 -18.71 -19.13 -11.62
N PHE A 93 -18.84 -19.94 -10.57
CA PHE A 93 -18.01 -19.79 -9.36
C PHE A 93 -16.52 -20.01 -9.61
N LEU A 94 -16.18 -20.95 -10.49
CA LEU A 94 -14.79 -21.19 -10.89
C LEU A 94 -14.25 -19.99 -11.69
N LYS A 95 -15.04 -19.47 -12.63
CA LYS A 95 -14.71 -18.25 -13.38
C LYS A 95 -14.38 -17.11 -12.41
N HIS A 96 -15.24 -16.83 -11.42
CA HIS A 96 -15.00 -15.73 -10.47
C HIS A 96 -13.74 -15.92 -9.66
N SER A 97 -13.50 -17.13 -9.13
CA SER A 97 -12.26 -17.40 -8.39
C SER A 97 -11.00 -17.25 -9.25
N LEU A 98 -11.06 -17.61 -10.54
CA LEU A 98 -9.94 -17.47 -11.47
C LEU A 98 -9.73 -16.01 -11.88
N GLU A 99 -10.81 -15.26 -12.12
CA GLU A 99 -10.74 -13.83 -12.44
C GLU A 99 -10.18 -13.03 -11.26
N THR A 100 -10.60 -13.30 -10.01
CA THR A 100 -10.00 -12.68 -8.81
C THR A 100 -8.50 -12.95 -8.71
N ARG A 101 -8.06 -14.18 -8.98
CA ARG A 101 -6.63 -14.53 -9.00
C ARG A 101 -5.86 -13.83 -10.13
N LEU A 102 -6.46 -13.71 -11.31
CA LEU A 102 -5.88 -12.99 -12.44
C LEU A 102 -5.69 -11.50 -12.10
N VAL A 103 -6.68 -10.86 -11.47
CA VAL A 103 -6.56 -9.48 -10.98
C VAL A 103 -5.39 -9.33 -10.00
N ALA A 104 -5.23 -10.26 -9.06
CA ALA A 104 -4.13 -10.23 -8.12
C ALA A 104 -2.75 -10.30 -8.82
N LEU A 105 -2.59 -11.16 -9.83
CA LEU A 105 -1.36 -11.24 -10.62
C LEU A 105 -1.13 -9.99 -11.49
N GLN A 106 -2.18 -9.45 -12.11
CA GLN A 106 -2.09 -8.20 -12.89
C GLN A 106 -1.65 -7.03 -12.01
N LEU A 107 -2.08 -7.01 -10.75
CA LEU A 107 -1.65 -6.02 -9.77
C LEU A 107 -0.16 -6.12 -9.46
N GLU A 108 0.36 -7.34 -9.26
CA GLU A 108 1.80 -7.58 -9.07
C GLU A 108 2.62 -7.18 -10.30
N SER A 109 2.09 -7.41 -11.50
CA SER A 109 2.68 -6.98 -12.78
C SER A 109 2.46 -5.50 -13.11
N GLN A 110 1.86 -4.71 -12.20
CA GLN A 110 1.57 -3.28 -12.36
C GLN A 110 0.65 -2.93 -13.56
N GLN A 111 -0.15 -3.89 -14.03
CA GLN A 111 -1.10 -3.72 -15.13
C GLN A 111 -2.47 -3.25 -14.61
N TYR A 112 -2.58 -1.97 -14.24
CA TYR A 112 -3.77 -1.46 -13.54
C TYR A 112 -5.03 -1.32 -14.42
N THR A 113 -4.88 -0.89 -15.68
CA THR A 113 -6.02 -0.69 -16.60
C THR A 113 -6.78 -1.97 -16.93
N PRO A 114 -6.13 -3.07 -17.36
CA PRO A 114 -6.85 -4.33 -17.60
C PRO A 114 -7.43 -4.92 -16.32
N ALA A 115 -6.76 -4.75 -15.18
CA ALA A 115 -7.27 -5.18 -13.88
C ALA A 115 -8.59 -4.47 -13.52
N LEU A 116 -8.67 -3.14 -13.70
CA LEU A 116 -9.91 -2.39 -13.45
C LEU A 116 -11.06 -2.85 -14.34
N ALA A 117 -10.81 -3.05 -15.64
CA ALA A 117 -11.85 -3.51 -16.57
C ALA A 117 -12.40 -4.89 -16.14
N LEU A 118 -11.53 -5.77 -15.67
CA LEU A 118 -11.92 -7.08 -15.16
C LEU A 118 -12.70 -6.96 -13.84
N ILE A 119 -12.24 -6.13 -12.90
CA ILE A 119 -12.92 -5.85 -11.63
C ILE A 119 -14.33 -5.30 -11.86
N ASP A 120 -14.52 -4.33 -12.75
CA ASP A 120 -15.82 -3.73 -13.03
C ASP A 120 -16.81 -4.80 -13.54
N THR A 121 -16.37 -5.66 -14.46
CA THR A 121 -17.20 -6.77 -14.95
C THR A 121 -17.55 -7.74 -13.82
N LEU A 122 -16.57 -8.10 -12.99
CA LEU A 122 -16.74 -9.03 -11.88
C LEU A 122 -17.68 -8.48 -10.80
N LEU A 123 -17.56 -7.20 -10.44
CA LEU A 123 -18.43 -6.54 -9.46
C LEU A 123 -19.89 -6.50 -9.91
N THR A 124 -20.15 -6.28 -11.21
CA THR A 124 -21.53 -6.32 -11.72
C THR A 124 -22.17 -7.70 -11.63
N GLU A 125 -21.37 -8.76 -11.79
CA GLU A 125 -21.82 -10.14 -11.68
C GLU A 125 -21.98 -10.58 -10.21
N LEU A 126 -20.99 -10.29 -9.35
CA LEU A 126 -20.99 -10.68 -7.93
C LEU A 126 -22.11 -10.00 -7.14
N LYS A 127 -22.46 -8.74 -7.46
CA LYS A 127 -23.61 -8.05 -6.85
C LYS A 127 -24.95 -8.76 -7.09
N ARG A 128 -25.05 -9.60 -8.12
CA ARG A 128 -26.27 -10.39 -8.40
C ARG A 128 -26.31 -11.73 -7.67
N LEU A 129 -25.15 -12.26 -7.28
CA LEU A 129 -24.99 -13.62 -6.73
C LEU A 129 -24.91 -13.65 -5.19
N ASP A 130 -24.68 -12.51 -4.54
CA ASP A 130 -24.56 -12.32 -3.08
C ASP A 130 -23.51 -13.23 -2.40
N ASP A 131 -22.47 -13.65 -3.14
CA ASP A 131 -21.27 -14.26 -2.56
C ASP A 131 -20.39 -13.16 -1.95
N LYS A 132 -20.69 -12.83 -0.70
CA LYS A 132 -20.06 -11.73 0.04
C LYS A 132 -18.58 -11.95 0.31
N MET A 133 -18.09 -13.20 0.34
CA MET A 133 -16.69 -13.49 0.61
C MET A 133 -15.82 -13.08 -0.58
N ILE A 134 -16.16 -13.56 -1.79
CA ILE A 134 -15.45 -13.17 -3.01
C ILE A 134 -15.64 -11.68 -3.30
N LEU A 135 -16.84 -11.13 -3.03
CA LEU A 135 -17.10 -9.70 -3.17
C LEU A 135 -16.17 -8.83 -2.31
N THR A 136 -15.91 -9.25 -1.07
CA THR A 136 -14.98 -8.57 -0.16
C THR A 136 -13.55 -8.60 -0.71
N GLU A 137 -13.08 -9.76 -1.18
CA GLU A 137 -11.75 -9.91 -1.77
C GLU A 137 -11.57 -9.01 -3.02
N VAL A 138 -12.61 -8.90 -3.83
CA VAL A 138 -12.60 -8.09 -5.06
C VAL A 138 -12.59 -6.60 -4.76
N HIS A 139 -13.40 -6.12 -3.81
CA HIS A 139 -13.34 -4.72 -3.38
C HIS A 139 -12.00 -4.36 -2.73
N LEU A 140 -11.36 -5.31 -2.04
CA LEU A 140 -10.00 -5.12 -1.54
C LEU A 140 -8.99 -4.98 -2.70
N LEU A 141 -9.06 -5.83 -3.73
CA LEU A 141 -8.22 -5.70 -4.93
C LEU A 141 -8.48 -4.39 -5.67
N GLU A 142 -9.74 -3.97 -5.80
CA GLU A 142 -10.14 -2.67 -6.36
C GLU A 142 -9.47 -1.51 -5.62
N SER A 143 -9.48 -1.54 -4.28
CA SER A 143 -8.79 -0.54 -3.46
C SER A 143 -7.29 -0.50 -3.75
N ARG A 144 -6.65 -1.67 -3.86
CA ARG A 144 -5.20 -1.77 -4.15
C ARG A 144 -4.85 -1.29 -5.57
N VAL A 145 -5.70 -1.57 -6.57
CA VAL A 145 -5.50 -1.10 -7.95
C VAL A 145 -5.65 0.42 -8.03
N TYR A 146 -6.69 1.00 -7.42
CA TYR A 146 -6.87 2.46 -7.41
C TYR A 146 -5.73 3.17 -6.69
N ARG A 147 -5.21 2.56 -5.63
CA ARG A 147 -4.00 3.03 -4.95
C ARG A 147 -2.80 3.05 -5.90
N GLY A 148 -2.56 1.96 -6.64
CA GLY A 148 -1.48 1.87 -7.63
C GLY A 148 -1.56 2.93 -8.75
N ILE A 149 -2.77 3.36 -9.11
CA ILE A 149 -3.01 4.45 -10.07
C ILE A 149 -2.80 5.84 -9.46
N GLY A 150 -2.81 5.96 -8.12
CA GLY A 150 -2.74 7.23 -7.40
C GLY A 150 -4.10 7.86 -7.07
N ASN A 151 -5.23 7.15 -7.30
CA ASN A 151 -6.56 7.65 -6.98
C ASN A 151 -7.01 7.25 -5.57
N MET A 152 -6.62 8.06 -4.58
CA MET A 152 -6.88 7.79 -3.16
C MET A 152 -8.35 7.85 -2.77
N VAL A 153 -9.14 8.72 -3.41
CA VAL A 153 -10.57 8.89 -3.11
C VAL A 153 -11.32 7.62 -3.48
N LYS A 154 -11.07 7.08 -4.66
CA LYS A 154 -11.69 5.81 -5.10
C LYS A 154 -11.17 4.61 -4.32
N ALA A 155 -9.88 4.58 -4.00
CA ALA A 155 -9.29 3.51 -3.19
C ALA A 155 -9.98 3.39 -1.81
N LYS A 156 -10.29 4.52 -1.17
CA LYS A 156 -11.03 4.57 0.09
C LYS A 156 -12.50 4.18 -0.05
N ALA A 157 -13.17 4.62 -1.11
CA ALA A 157 -14.55 4.24 -1.38
C ALA A 157 -14.67 2.71 -1.54
N ALA A 158 -13.79 2.11 -2.33
CA ALA A 158 -13.71 0.66 -2.51
C ALA A 158 -13.40 -0.07 -1.20
N LEU A 159 -12.46 0.43 -0.38
CA LEU A 159 -12.17 -0.15 0.93
C LEU A 159 -13.38 -0.08 1.88
N THR A 160 -14.13 1.03 1.86
CA THR A 160 -15.35 1.18 2.66
C THR A 160 -16.39 0.14 2.27
N SER A 161 -16.61 -0.04 0.96
CA SER A 161 -17.48 -1.11 0.43
C SER A 161 -16.98 -2.50 0.85
N SER A 162 -15.67 -2.73 0.80
CA SER A 162 -15.06 -3.98 1.26
C SER A 162 -15.35 -4.26 2.74
N ARG A 163 -15.21 -3.25 3.62
CA ARG A 163 -15.47 -3.42 5.07
C ARG A 163 -16.96 -3.62 5.37
N THR A 164 -17.85 -2.96 4.63
CA THR A 164 -19.30 -3.20 4.76
C THR A 164 -19.67 -4.63 4.38
N ALA A 165 -19.08 -5.16 3.30
CA ALA A 165 -19.25 -6.56 2.91
C ALA A 165 -18.65 -7.51 3.95
N ALA A 166 -17.44 -7.22 4.45
CA ALA A 166 -16.74 -7.99 5.47
C ALA A 166 -17.53 -8.09 6.78
N ASN A 167 -18.12 -6.98 7.25
CA ASN A 167 -18.92 -6.97 8.49
C ASN A 167 -20.19 -7.83 8.42
N SER A 168 -20.66 -8.11 7.21
CA SER A 168 -21.85 -8.94 6.98
C SER A 168 -21.55 -10.44 7.03
N ILE A 169 -20.28 -10.82 7.14
CA ILE A 169 -19.79 -12.20 7.14
C ILE A 169 -18.78 -12.41 8.26
N TYR A 170 -18.57 -13.66 8.65
CA TYR A 170 -17.42 -14.01 9.48
C TYR A 170 -16.20 -14.17 8.55
N CYS A 171 -15.40 -13.11 8.44
CA CYS A 171 -14.22 -13.10 7.57
C CYS A 171 -13.13 -14.05 8.10
N PRO A 172 -12.46 -14.82 7.22
CA PRO A 172 -11.23 -15.52 7.58
C PRO A 172 -10.18 -14.55 8.10
N SER A 173 -9.36 -14.99 9.05
CA SER A 173 -8.34 -14.16 9.70
C SER A 173 -7.30 -13.60 8.71
N SER A 174 -6.95 -14.32 7.64
CA SER A 174 -6.04 -13.84 6.59
C SER A 174 -6.64 -12.70 5.76
N LEU A 175 -7.92 -12.80 5.39
CA LEU A 175 -8.63 -11.75 4.66
C LEU A 175 -8.82 -10.52 5.55
N GLN A 176 -9.16 -10.72 6.83
CA GLN A 176 -9.26 -9.64 7.81
C GLN A 176 -7.94 -8.89 7.95
N ALA A 177 -6.83 -9.61 8.13
CA ALA A 177 -5.51 -8.99 8.23
C ALA A 177 -5.13 -8.22 6.96
N SER A 178 -5.54 -8.70 5.78
CA SER A 178 -5.32 -7.99 4.50
C SER A 178 -6.16 -6.71 4.38
N LEU A 179 -7.38 -6.70 4.91
CA LEU A 179 -8.23 -5.50 4.99
C LEU A 179 -7.64 -4.46 5.93
N ASP A 180 -7.15 -4.89 7.09
CA ASP A 180 -6.56 -3.99 8.08
C ASP A 180 -5.21 -3.44 7.57
N LEU A 181 -4.40 -4.25 6.88
CA LEU A 181 -3.18 -3.81 6.22
C LEU A 181 -3.46 -2.70 5.18
N GLN A 182 -4.44 -2.91 4.30
CA GLN A 182 -4.83 -1.90 3.31
C GLN A 182 -5.41 -0.64 3.96
N SER A 183 -6.17 -0.79 5.05
CA SER A 183 -6.67 0.34 5.84
C SER A 183 -5.52 1.16 6.42
N GLY A 184 -4.54 0.51 7.04
CA GLY A 184 -3.36 1.17 7.60
C GLY A 184 -2.58 1.94 6.55
N ILE A 185 -2.40 1.37 5.36
CA ILE A 185 -1.70 2.00 4.24
C ILE A 185 -2.40 3.29 3.79
N LEU A 186 -3.72 3.26 3.58
CA LEU A 186 -4.45 4.45 3.13
C LEU A 186 -4.41 5.58 4.19
N HIS A 187 -4.57 5.23 5.47
CA HIS A 187 -4.44 6.22 6.55
C HIS A 187 -3.01 6.77 6.68
N ALA A 188 -1.98 5.95 6.41
CA ALA A 188 -0.59 6.41 6.41
C ALA A 188 -0.32 7.42 5.29
N GLU A 189 -0.89 7.20 4.10
CA GLU A 189 -0.81 8.13 2.96
C GLU A 189 -1.50 9.47 3.26
N GLU A 190 -2.51 9.49 4.14
CA GLU A 190 -3.18 10.70 4.63
C GLU A 190 -2.46 11.41 5.78
N LYS A 191 -1.30 10.89 6.20
CA LYS A 191 -0.53 11.38 7.36
C LYS A 191 -1.22 11.12 8.71
N GLU A 192 -2.24 10.26 8.77
CA GLU A 192 -2.88 9.80 10.01
C GLU A 192 -2.16 8.58 10.60
N PHE A 193 -0.89 8.76 11.00
CA PHE A 193 -0.04 7.65 11.43
C PHE A 193 -0.49 6.96 12.74
N LYS A 194 -1.25 7.64 13.60
CA LYS A 194 -1.79 7.05 14.85
C LYS A 194 -2.84 5.98 14.55
N THR A 195 -3.79 6.30 13.68
CA THR A 195 -4.85 5.38 13.26
C THR A 195 -4.27 4.25 12.42
N ALA A 196 -3.35 4.58 11.50
CA ALA A 196 -2.63 3.60 10.69
C ALA A 196 -1.90 2.56 11.55
N TYR A 197 -1.21 3.00 12.61
CA TYR A 197 -0.52 2.11 13.54
C TYR A 197 -1.46 1.07 14.17
N SER A 198 -2.66 1.49 14.61
CA SER A 198 -3.64 0.56 15.19
C SER A 198 -4.06 -0.52 14.20
N TYR A 199 -4.35 -0.16 12.94
CA TYR A 199 -4.68 -1.14 11.91
C TYR A 199 -3.53 -2.09 11.59
N PHE A 200 -2.30 -1.56 11.52
CA PHE A 200 -1.12 -2.42 11.30
C PHE A 200 -0.85 -3.36 12.48
N PHE A 201 -1.14 -2.92 13.71
CA PHE A 201 -1.03 -3.77 14.89
C PHE A 201 -2.02 -4.94 14.85
N GLU A 202 -3.28 -4.69 14.53
CA GLU A 202 -4.30 -5.74 14.35
C GLU A 202 -3.92 -6.71 13.22
N ALA A 203 -3.44 -6.20 12.09
CA ALA A 203 -2.96 -7.03 10.99
C ALA A 203 -1.75 -7.89 11.41
N PHE A 204 -0.81 -7.32 12.16
CA PHE A 204 0.38 -8.01 12.64
C PHE A 204 0.04 -9.13 13.63
N GLU A 205 -0.86 -8.90 14.58
CA GLU A 205 -1.29 -9.92 15.54
C GLU A 205 -1.95 -11.11 14.82
N ASN A 206 -2.85 -10.82 13.88
CA ASN A 206 -3.56 -11.82 13.10
C ASN A 206 -2.64 -12.65 12.17
N MET A 207 -1.65 -12.02 11.53
CA MET A 207 -0.68 -12.69 10.66
C MET A 207 0.39 -13.45 11.46
N SER A 208 0.86 -12.88 12.58
CA SER A 208 1.85 -13.53 13.44
C SER A 208 1.29 -14.74 14.16
N ALA A 209 -0.01 -14.80 14.45
CA ALA A 209 -0.67 -15.98 15.00
C ALA A 209 -0.69 -17.14 13.98
N GLN A 210 -0.77 -16.82 12.68
CA GLN A 210 -0.82 -17.79 11.59
C GLN A 210 0.58 -18.19 11.08
N GLY A 211 1.63 -17.43 11.43
CA GLY A 211 3.01 -17.71 11.01
C GLY A 211 3.30 -17.36 9.56
N GLU A 212 2.49 -16.47 8.96
CA GLU A 212 2.68 -16.03 7.58
C GLU A 212 3.84 -15.03 7.43
N ASP A 213 4.58 -15.12 6.32
CA ASP A 213 5.64 -14.16 5.96
C ASP A 213 5.13 -12.71 5.83
N GLY A 214 3.81 -12.52 5.64
CA GLY A 214 3.15 -11.20 5.63
C GLY A 214 3.27 -10.42 6.94
N ALA A 215 3.53 -11.10 8.06
CA ALA A 215 3.72 -10.44 9.36
C ALA A 215 4.93 -9.48 9.36
N LEU A 216 5.98 -9.78 8.57
CA LEU A 216 7.15 -8.91 8.47
C LEU A 216 6.81 -7.58 7.79
N GLY A 217 5.96 -7.60 6.76
CA GLY A 217 5.49 -6.38 6.09
C GLY A 217 4.68 -5.49 7.03
N ALA A 218 3.74 -6.08 7.78
CA ALA A 218 2.95 -5.36 8.78
C ALA A 218 3.84 -4.73 9.87
N LEU A 219 4.82 -5.48 10.39
CA LEU A 219 5.77 -4.97 11.39
C LEU A 219 6.58 -3.80 10.84
N LYS A 220 7.02 -3.86 9.59
CA LYS A 220 7.78 -2.79 8.94
C LYS A 220 6.95 -1.50 8.84
N TYR A 221 5.67 -1.61 8.51
CA TYR A 221 4.76 -0.45 8.52
C TYR A 221 4.50 0.10 9.92
N MET A 222 4.36 -0.77 10.94
CA MET A 222 4.22 -0.31 12.33
C MET A 222 5.43 0.52 12.78
N LEU A 223 6.65 0.03 12.49
CA LEU A 223 7.89 0.74 12.79
C LEU A 223 7.96 2.07 12.04
N LEU A 224 7.62 2.08 10.76
CA LEU A 224 7.56 3.29 9.95
C LEU A 224 6.59 4.32 10.55
N CYS A 225 5.38 3.92 10.96
CA CYS A 225 4.43 4.84 11.61
C CYS A 225 5.00 5.46 12.88
N LYS A 226 5.73 4.69 13.70
CA LYS A 226 6.37 5.21 14.92
C LYS A 226 7.52 6.17 14.62
N VAL A 227 8.31 5.89 13.60
CA VAL A 227 9.35 6.83 13.11
C VAL A 227 8.72 8.13 12.63
N MET A 228 7.63 8.05 11.84
CA MET A 228 6.93 9.24 11.32
C MET A 228 6.24 10.07 12.41
N LEU A 229 5.90 9.46 13.55
CA LEU A 229 5.37 10.14 14.74
C LEU A 229 6.46 10.73 15.64
N ASN A 230 7.74 10.66 15.27
CA ASN A 230 8.90 11.06 16.07
C ASN A 230 9.05 10.29 17.39
N LEU A 231 8.49 9.08 17.48
CA LEU A 231 8.55 8.22 18.67
C LEU A 231 9.59 7.11 18.46
N ALA A 232 10.87 7.50 18.34
CA ALA A 232 11.96 6.55 18.11
C ALA A 232 12.24 5.63 19.32
N GLU A 233 11.89 6.05 20.53
CA GLU A 233 12.03 5.20 21.73
C GLU A 233 11.02 4.05 21.73
N ASP A 234 9.80 4.29 21.25
CA ASP A 234 8.76 3.28 21.07
C ASP A 234 9.17 2.20 20.07
N VAL A 235 10.02 2.52 19.09
CA VAL A 235 10.55 1.53 18.14
C VAL A 235 11.40 0.51 18.87
N ASN A 236 12.28 0.95 19.78
CA ASN A 236 13.13 0.03 20.54
C ASN A 236 12.30 -0.83 21.49
N SER A 237 11.31 -0.26 22.17
CA SER A 237 10.43 -1.00 23.08
C SER A 237 9.56 -2.01 22.33
N LEU A 238 9.03 -1.65 21.16
CA LEU A 238 8.23 -2.55 20.32
C LEU A 238 9.03 -3.76 19.86
N LEU A 239 10.31 -3.58 19.53
CA LEU A 239 11.21 -4.67 19.12
C LEU A 239 11.57 -5.62 20.27
N THR A 240 11.44 -5.19 21.52
CA THR A 240 11.57 -6.07 22.70
C THR A 240 10.29 -6.85 23.02
N SER A 241 9.18 -6.59 22.32
CA SER A 241 7.93 -7.32 22.52
C SER A 241 8.06 -8.78 22.09
N LYS A 242 7.37 -9.68 22.82
CA LYS A 242 7.43 -11.15 22.64
C LYS A 242 7.12 -11.62 21.21
N LEU A 243 6.22 -10.91 20.51
CA LEU A 243 5.84 -11.22 19.13
C LEU A 243 6.88 -10.71 18.12
N ALA A 244 7.41 -9.50 18.34
CA ALA A 244 8.38 -8.87 17.46
C ALA A 244 9.79 -9.48 17.59
N LEU A 245 10.13 -10.06 18.75
CA LEU A 245 11.40 -10.74 19.02
C LEU A 245 11.75 -11.83 18.00
N LYS A 246 10.75 -12.53 17.46
CA LYS A 246 10.96 -13.55 16.42
C LYS A 246 11.51 -12.97 15.12
N TYR A 247 11.15 -11.72 14.82
CA TYR A 247 11.49 -11.02 13.58
C TYR A 247 12.61 -9.98 13.78
N ALA A 248 13.01 -9.72 15.02
CA ALA A 248 13.93 -8.64 15.39
C ALA A 248 15.34 -8.74 14.78
N ASN A 249 15.77 -9.93 14.38
CA ASN A 249 17.09 -10.18 13.78
C ASN A 249 17.07 -10.16 12.24
N ARG A 250 15.91 -9.87 11.62
CA ARG A 250 15.82 -9.73 10.16
C ARG A 250 16.40 -8.38 9.73
N ARG A 251 17.08 -8.37 8.58
CA ARG A 251 17.67 -7.16 7.97
C ARG A 251 16.65 -6.05 7.74
N ASP A 252 15.39 -6.41 7.42
CA ASP A 252 14.28 -5.45 7.27
C ASP A 252 13.93 -4.67 8.54
N VAL A 253 14.09 -5.29 9.71
CA VAL A 253 13.80 -4.66 11.00
C VAL A 253 14.99 -3.85 11.48
N GLU A 254 16.21 -4.32 11.18
CA GLU A 254 17.43 -3.59 11.46
C GLU A 254 17.51 -2.27 10.68
N SER A 255 17.12 -2.26 9.41
CA SER A 255 17.06 -1.03 8.61
C SER A 255 16.13 0.01 9.24
N MET A 256 14.94 -0.40 9.67
CA MET A 256 13.99 0.50 10.37
C MET A 256 14.52 1.00 11.71
N ARG A 257 15.25 0.16 12.47
CA ARG A 257 15.92 0.57 13.71
C ARG A 257 17.03 1.59 13.44
N ALA A 258 17.82 1.39 12.39
CA ALA A 258 18.87 2.31 11.99
C ALA A 258 18.28 3.67 11.59
N ILE A 259 17.22 3.67 10.76
CA ILE A 259 16.47 4.88 10.38
C ILE A 259 15.94 5.60 11.63
N ALA A 260 15.34 4.88 12.58
CA ALA A 260 14.82 5.47 13.82
C ALA A 260 15.92 6.17 14.63
N ARG A 261 17.12 5.55 14.73
CA ARG A 261 18.29 6.13 15.43
C ARG A 261 18.83 7.36 14.71
N ALA A 262 18.99 7.29 13.39
CA ALA A 262 19.47 8.43 12.60
C ALA A 262 18.52 9.63 12.69
N HIS A 263 17.21 9.35 12.66
CA HIS A 263 16.17 10.37 12.85
C HIS A 263 16.19 10.95 14.27
N GLN A 264 16.39 10.14 15.31
CA GLN A 264 16.51 10.61 16.71
C GLN A 264 17.74 11.51 16.91
N ASN A 265 18.88 11.12 16.34
CA ASN A 265 20.13 11.87 16.43
C ASN A 265 20.18 13.08 15.49
N ARG A 266 19.16 13.27 14.65
CA ARG A 266 19.07 14.29 13.60
C ARG A 266 20.30 14.35 12.69
N ASN A 267 20.91 13.18 12.43
CA ASN A 267 22.13 13.09 11.63
C ASN A 267 21.81 12.70 10.19
N LEU A 268 21.97 13.65 9.26
CA LEU A 268 21.70 13.44 7.84
C LEU A 268 22.71 12.47 7.21
N ALA A 269 24.00 12.57 7.58
CA ALA A 269 25.06 11.76 7.00
C ALA A 269 24.89 10.26 7.32
N ASP A 270 24.41 9.95 8.53
CA ASP A 270 24.09 8.57 8.90
C ASP A 270 22.85 8.08 8.16
N PHE A 271 21.85 8.94 7.97
CA PHE A 271 20.65 8.61 7.20
C PHE A 271 20.98 8.24 5.75
N GLU A 272 21.84 9.01 5.08
CA GLU A 272 22.28 8.70 3.71
C GLU A 272 23.05 7.39 3.59
N LYS A 273 23.92 7.09 4.56
CA LYS A 273 24.63 5.80 4.60
C LYS A 273 23.64 4.64 4.73
N ILE A 274 22.65 4.77 5.61
CA ILE A 274 21.60 3.77 5.80
C ILE A 274 20.78 3.58 4.52
N LEU A 275 20.44 4.64 3.80
CA LEU A 275 19.73 4.53 2.52
C LEU A 275 20.53 3.74 1.47
N LYS A 276 21.86 3.90 1.45
CA LYS A 276 22.75 3.16 0.54
C LYS A 276 22.93 1.69 0.98
N ASP A 277 23.12 1.44 2.26
CA ASP A 277 23.38 0.11 2.79
C ASP A 277 22.15 -0.82 2.74
N TYR A 278 20.94 -0.23 2.82
CA TYR A 278 19.66 -0.94 2.85
C TYR A 278 18.76 -0.62 1.63
N GLU A 279 19.36 -0.27 0.48
CA GLU A 279 18.61 0.14 -0.71
C GLU A 279 17.62 -0.95 -1.17
N ALA A 280 18.01 -2.24 -1.11
CA ALA A 280 17.18 -3.36 -1.51
C ALA A 280 15.92 -3.49 -0.64
N GLU A 281 16.05 -3.35 0.67
CA GLU A 281 14.93 -3.46 1.60
C GLU A 281 14.02 -2.23 1.52
N LEU A 282 14.56 -1.02 1.37
CA LEU A 282 13.80 0.22 1.40
C LEU A 282 13.14 0.54 0.06
N SER A 283 13.75 0.16 -1.06
CA SER A 283 13.21 0.41 -2.41
C SER A 283 12.17 -0.62 -2.87
N SER A 284 12.12 -1.79 -2.22
CA SER A 284 11.18 -2.86 -2.58
C SER A 284 9.71 -2.46 -2.40
N ASP A 285 9.42 -1.61 -1.41
CA ASP A 285 8.05 -1.21 -1.08
C ASP A 285 7.78 0.26 -1.47
N PRO A 286 6.85 0.51 -2.41
CA PRO A 286 6.49 1.86 -2.84
C PRO A 286 6.03 2.78 -1.69
N THR A 287 5.33 2.24 -0.69
CA THR A 287 4.80 2.97 0.47
C THR A 287 5.94 3.51 1.31
N ILE A 288 6.89 2.64 1.62
CA ILE A 288 8.03 2.93 2.48
C ILE A 288 8.92 3.95 1.79
N ARG A 289 9.20 3.77 0.49
CA ARG A 289 9.96 4.72 -0.31
C ARG A 289 9.36 6.13 -0.29
N SER A 290 8.06 6.26 -0.48
CA SER A 290 7.37 7.56 -0.44
C SER A 290 7.50 8.24 0.93
N HIS A 291 7.29 7.50 2.01
CA HIS A 291 7.39 8.01 3.37
C HIS A 291 8.83 8.33 3.79
N ILE A 292 9.81 7.54 3.35
CA ILE A 292 11.24 7.80 3.60
C ILE A 292 11.70 9.06 2.87
N SER A 293 11.25 9.29 1.62
CA SER A 293 11.52 10.55 0.92
C SER A 293 10.98 11.74 1.70
N THR A 294 9.73 11.63 2.19
CA THR A 294 9.13 12.67 3.04
C THR A 294 9.88 12.87 4.35
N LEU A 295 10.41 11.79 4.93
CA LEU A 295 11.20 11.84 6.17
C LEU A 295 12.56 12.52 5.92
N TYR A 296 13.21 12.23 4.80
CA TYR A 296 14.45 12.87 4.38
C TYR A 296 14.25 14.38 4.20
N ASP A 297 13.17 14.79 3.52
CA ASP A 297 12.81 16.19 3.34
C ASP A 297 12.64 16.91 4.69
N LYS A 298 11.88 16.33 5.62
CA LYS A 298 11.67 16.90 6.95
C LYS A 298 12.96 16.97 7.77
N LEU A 299 13.81 15.95 7.68
CA LEU A 299 15.08 15.91 8.40
C LEU A 299 16.03 16.99 7.88
N LEU A 300 16.08 17.16 6.56
CA LEU A 300 16.86 18.22 5.90
C LEU A 300 16.35 19.60 6.31
N GLU A 301 15.03 19.82 6.30
CA GLU A 301 14.41 21.07 6.75
C GLU A 301 14.76 21.40 8.21
N GLN A 302 14.66 20.42 9.11
CA GLN A 302 15.00 20.63 10.53
C GLN A 302 16.50 20.90 10.74
N ASN A 303 17.38 20.24 9.99
CA ASN A 303 18.81 20.48 10.09
C ASN A 303 19.19 21.86 9.53
N LEU A 304 18.56 22.28 8.42
CA LEU A 304 18.71 23.62 7.86
C LEU A 304 18.24 24.70 8.85
N LEU A 305 17.05 24.54 9.45
CA LEU A 305 16.55 25.47 10.47
C LEU A 305 17.54 25.62 11.62
N ARG A 306 18.09 24.52 12.14
CA ARG A 306 19.07 24.55 13.24
C ARG A 306 20.35 25.31 12.88
N ILE A 307 20.83 25.17 11.64
CA ILE A 307 22.06 25.85 11.19
C ILE A 307 21.80 27.34 10.98
N VAL A 308 20.61 27.70 10.52
CA VAL A 308 20.25 29.06 10.13
C VAL A 308 19.74 29.91 11.31
N GLU A 309 19.08 29.30 12.31
CA GLU A 309 18.48 29.96 13.48
C GLU A 309 19.39 30.97 14.23
N PRO A 310 20.70 30.71 14.46
CA PRO A 310 21.55 31.66 15.17
C PRO A 310 22.06 32.84 14.32
N TYR A 311 21.81 32.87 13.00
CA TYR A 311 22.38 33.86 12.08
C TYR A 311 21.32 34.72 11.42
N SER A 312 21.51 36.04 11.42
CA SER A 312 20.68 36.96 10.63
C SER A 312 21.07 36.98 9.15
N VAL A 313 22.35 36.73 8.85
CA VAL A 313 22.88 36.60 7.48
C VAL A 313 23.85 35.43 7.46
N VAL A 314 23.64 34.47 6.56
CA VAL A 314 24.49 33.28 6.43
C VAL A 314 24.85 33.03 4.97
N GLU A 315 26.09 32.67 4.70
CA GLU A 315 26.52 32.26 3.36
C GLU A 315 25.99 30.86 3.04
N VAL A 316 25.42 30.68 1.85
CA VAL A 316 24.83 29.38 1.47
C VAL A 316 25.92 28.31 1.29
N SER A 317 27.14 28.72 0.93
CA SER A 317 28.29 27.80 0.83
C SER A 317 28.64 27.20 2.20
N TYR A 318 28.62 28.00 3.26
CA TYR A 318 28.84 27.53 4.63
C TYR A 318 27.75 26.55 5.08
N VAL A 319 26.49 26.82 4.74
CA VAL A 319 25.37 25.91 5.03
C VAL A 319 25.55 24.58 4.27
N ALA A 320 25.92 24.64 2.99
CA ALA A 320 26.14 23.47 2.15
C ALA A 320 27.26 22.56 2.71
N ASP A 321 28.40 23.15 3.10
CA ASP A 321 29.51 22.41 3.70
C ASP A 321 29.14 21.79 5.05
N THR A 322 28.34 22.49 5.86
CA THR A 322 27.89 22.00 7.17
C THR A 322 26.89 20.86 7.06
N VAL A 323 26.02 20.88 6.05
CA VAL A 323 25.03 19.83 5.79
C VAL A 323 25.64 18.66 5.00
N GLY A 324 26.73 18.90 4.27
CA GLY A 324 27.37 17.91 3.38
C GLY A 324 26.62 17.70 2.08
N GLN A 325 25.92 18.72 1.57
CA GLN A 325 25.11 18.68 0.35
C GLN A 325 25.62 19.66 -0.69
N GLU A 326 25.27 19.44 -1.96
CA GLU A 326 25.59 20.39 -3.02
C GLU A 326 24.87 21.73 -2.82
N ARG A 327 25.59 22.83 -3.08
CA ARG A 327 25.06 24.20 -2.94
C ARG A 327 23.72 24.39 -3.67
N GLN A 328 23.59 23.86 -4.89
CA GLN A 328 22.37 23.99 -5.69
C GLN A 328 21.15 23.28 -5.07
N ALA A 329 21.37 22.12 -4.44
CA ALA A 329 20.31 21.40 -3.74
C ALA A 329 19.86 22.16 -2.48
N VAL A 330 20.80 22.72 -1.72
CA VAL A 330 20.51 23.54 -0.54
C VAL A 330 19.80 24.83 -0.91
N GLU A 331 20.22 25.53 -1.96
CA GLU A 331 19.54 26.74 -2.46
C GLU A 331 18.09 26.45 -2.88
N SER A 332 17.88 25.35 -3.60
CA SER A 332 16.54 24.93 -4.04
C SER A 332 15.64 24.60 -2.85
N LYS A 333 16.17 23.89 -1.84
CA LYS A 333 15.40 23.53 -0.64
C LYS A 333 15.10 24.75 0.23
N LEU A 334 16.06 25.66 0.43
CA LEU A 334 15.85 26.92 1.14
C LEU A 334 14.79 27.78 0.43
N SER A 335 14.84 27.84 -0.91
CA SER A 335 13.79 28.53 -1.69
C SER A 335 12.41 27.92 -1.47
N GLN A 336 12.31 26.58 -1.42
CA GLN A 336 11.05 25.90 -1.12
C GLN A 336 10.55 26.23 0.30
N MET A 337 11.43 26.21 1.29
CA MET A 337 11.09 26.53 2.69
C MET A 337 10.60 27.97 2.88
N ILE A 338 11.16 28.91 2.11
CA ILE A 338 10.72 30.32 2.10
C ILE A 338 9.33 30.43 1.47
N LEU A 339 9.08 29.73 0.35
CA LEU A 339 7.77 29.71 -0.31
C LEU A 339 6.69 29.07 0.58
N ASP A 340 7.03 28.00 1.30
CA ASP A 340 6.14 27.30 2.23
C ASP A 340 5.92 28.08 3.54
N LYS A 341 6.55 29.25 3.70
CA LYS A 341 6.50 30.13 4.89
C LYS A 341 6.97 29.46 6.18
N ILE A 342 7.82 28.44 6.06
CA ILE A 342 8.47 27.78 7.21
C ILE A 342 9.62 28.64 7.70
N LEU A 343 10.36 29.24 6.77
CA LEU A 343 11.46 30.16 7.04
C LEU A 343 11.13 31.55 6.49
N TYR A 344 11.28 32.58 7.32
CA TYR A 344 11.14 33.97 6.88
C TYR A 344 12.51 34.48 6.49
N GLY A 345 12.75 34.59 5.19
CA GLY A 345 14.04 35.00 4.67
C GLY A 345 14.00 35.30 3.19
N VAL A 346 15.05 35.95 2.70
CA VAL A 346 15.27 36.20 1.27
C VAL A 346 16.63 35.63 0.89
N LEU A 347 16.66 34.90 -0.22
CA LEU A 347 17.88 34.37 -0.80
C LEU A 347 18.45 35.40 -1.79
N ASP A 348 19.63 35.95 -1.48
CA ASP A 348 20.39 36.80 -2.41
C ASP A 348 21.32 35.91 -3.25
N GLN A 349 20.87 35.58 -4.46
CA GLN A 349 21.63 34.76 -5.42
C GLN A 349 22.91 35.46 -5.91
N GLY A 350 22.96 36.79 -5.91
CA GLY A 350 24.13 37.55 -6.39
C GLY A 350 25.29 37.46 -5.41
N ARG A 351 25.00 37.56 -4.11
CA ARG A 351 26.02 37.45 -3.04
C ARG A 351 26.17 36.04 -2.49
N GLY A 352 25.22 35.14 -2.78
CA GLY A 352 25.21 33.77 -2.25
C GLY A 352 24.89 33.72 -0.76
N CYS A 353 24.09 34.66 -0.26
CA CYS A 353 23.74 34.77 1.15
C CYS A 353 22.24 34.60 1.36
N LEU A 354 21.88 33.94 2.46
CA LEU A 354 20.53 33.88 2.98
C LEU A 354 20.40 34.96 4.07
N ILE A 355 19.44 35.85 3.89
CA ILE A 355 19.08 36.87 4.89
C ILE A 355 17.83 36.36 5.61
N VAL A 356 17.94 36.14 6.91
CA VAL A 356 16.85 35.66 7.76
C VAL A 356 16.19 36.87 8.41
N TYR A 357 14.87 36.91 8.35
CA TYR A 357 14.06 37.93 8.99
C TYR A 357 13.28 37.30 10.14
N ASP A 358 13.00 38.10 11.16
CA ASP A 358 12.04 37.71 12.18
C ASP A 358 10.64 37.57 11.56
N GLN A 359 9.81 36.75 12.19
CA GLN A 359 8.41 36.60 11.80
C GLN A 359 7.75 37.99 11.76
N PRO A 360 7.18 38.41 10.61
CA PRO A 360 6.51 39.69 10.53
C PRO A 360 5.30 39.67 11.47
N GLU A 361 5.35 40.47 12.54
CA GLU A 361 4.21 40.65 13.44
C GLU A 361 3.05 41.26 12.63
N VAL A 362 1.97 40.50 12.49
CA VAL A 362 0.76 41.00 11.85
C VAL A 362 0.06 41.91 12.86
N ASP A 363 0.16 43.21 12.62
CA ASP A 363 -0.45 44.22 13.48
C ASP A 363 -1.98 44.02 13.49
N ASN A 364 -2.51 43.59 14.64
CA ASN A 364 -3.92 43.21 14.83
C ASN A 364 -4.88 44.38 14.53
N THR A 365 -4.34 45.60 14.51
CA THR A 365 -5.02 46.85 14.16
C THR A 365 -5.52 46.85 12.71
N TYR A 366 -4.73 46.34 11.75
CA TYR A 366 -5.16 46.23 10.35
C TYR A 366 -6.26 45.18 10.17
N GLY A 367 -6.17 44.06 10.88
CA GLY A 367 -7.21 43.03 10.89
C GLY A 367 -8.54 43.55 11.47
N ALA A 368 -8.47 44.35 12.53
CA ALA A 368 -9.63 45.03 13.10
C ALA A 368 -10.22 46.06 12.12
N ALA A 369 -9.39 46.86 11.46
CA ALA A 369 -9.83 47.85 10.48
C ALA A 369 -10.57 47.20 9.28
N ILE A 370 -10.05 46.09 8.75
CA ILE A 370 -10.70 45.34 7.67
C ILE A 370 -12.05 44.78 8.12
N LYS A 371 -12.12 44.20 9.34
CA LYS A 371 -13.40 43.74 9.91
C LYS A 371 -14.40 44.87 10.08
N THR A 372 -13.96 46.05 10.52
CA THR A 372 -14.85 47.21 10.64
C THR A 372 -15.37 47.68 9.28
N LEU A 373 -14.53 47.68 8.24
CA LEU A 373 -14.96 47.98 6.87
C LEU A 373 -16.00 46.98 6.36
N GLU A 374 -15.83 45.69 6.65
CA GLU A 374 -16.80 44.66 6.30
C GLU A 374 -18.16 44.86 7.00
N GLN A 375 -18.14 45.24 8.28
CA GLN A 375 -19.37 45.56 9.02
C GLN A 375 -20.08 46.81 8.49
N VAL A 376 -19.32 47.85 8.13
CA VAL A 376 -19.87 49.05 7.48
C VAL A 376 -20.54 48.68 6.15
N GLY A 377 -19.94 47.80 5.34
CA GLY A 377 -20.55 47.29 4.11
C GLY A 377 -21.91 46.61 4.35
N LYS A 378 -22.00 45.73 5.35
CA LYS A 378 -23.27 45.06 5.74
C LYS A 378 -24.35 46.04 6.18
N VAL A 379 -23.97 47.11 6.88
CA VAL A 379 -24.91 48.17 7.30
C VAL A 379 -25.43 48.93 6.08
N VAL A 380 -24.56 49.28 5.12
CA VAL A 380 -24.96 49.96 3.89
C VAL A 380 -25.92 49.11 3.06
N GLU A 381 -25.66 47.81 2.90
CA GLU A 381 -26.57 46.88 2.23
C GLU A 381 -27.93 46.78 2.93
N SER A 382 -27.93 46.70 4.27
CA SER A 382 -29.17 46.67 5.07
C SER A 382 -29.99 47.94 4.90
N LEU A 383 -29.33 49.10 4.86
CA LEU A 383 -29.99 50.39 4.62
C LEU A 383 -30.60 50.45 3.21
N TYR A 384 -29.86 49.98 2.19
CA TYR A 384 -30.35 49.94 0.81
C TYR A 384 -31.56 49.01 0.66
N ALA A 385 -31.51 47.82 1.26
CA ALA A 385 -32.63 46.88 1.26
C ALA A 385 -33.88 47.43 1.97
N LYS A 386 -33.70 48.21 3.05
CA LYS A 386 -34.80 48.89 3.74
C LYS A 386 -35.38 50.03 2.91
N SER A 387 -34.56 50.82 2.22
CA SER A 387 -35.05 51.90 1.37
C SER A 387 -35.82 51.39 0.14
N VAL A 388 -35.40 50.25 -0.44
CA VAL A 388 -36.11 49.62 -1.56
C VAL A 388 -37.45 49.00 -1.13
N ARG A 389 -37.59 48.58 0.13
CA ARG A 389 -38.87 48.09 0.70
C ARG A 389 -39.83 49.20 1.15
N ALA A 390 -39.35 50.42 1.29
CA ALA A 390 -40.13 51.57 1.79
C ALA A 390 -40.78 52.39 0.66
N VAL A 391 -40.54 51.99 -0.60
CA VAL A 391 -41.30 52.38 -1.80
C VAL A 391 -42.19 51.22 -2.19
#